data_AF-A0A7J6R5M4-F1
#
_entry.id   AF-A0A7J6R5M4-F1
#
_cell.length_a   1.000
_cell.length_b   1.000
_cell.length_c   1.000
_cell.angle_alpha   90.00
_cell.angle_beta   90.00
_cell.angle_gamma   90.00
#
_symmetry.space_group_name_H-M   'P 1'
#
loop_
_entity.id
_entity.type
_entity.pdbx_description
1 polymer ?
#
loop_
_entity_poly.entity_id
_entity_poly.type
_entity_poly.pdbx_seq_one_letter_code
_entity_poly.pdbx_strand_id
1 'polypeptide(L)'
;IFYRTLESRKPGLEGRWFQVKGESQADAFLRRLKADDLHRPVYEEYVAELKERWANRKELSEAEVMPKLLDVEGKYRKECIDFDTLVMSMNEEVSSEVKEKAPEYEALMADDGLTHMMADGSIVAIDAETRQGLANQQQLFSRMTDFEAGKDKFTENVNNTKTGLDSKRH
;
A
#
# COMPACT_ATOMS: atom_id res chain seq x y z
N ILE A 1 11.23 13.31 22.29
CA ILE A 1 10.14 13.98 23.04
C ILE A 1 8.91 13.08 23.14
N PHE A 2 8.39 12.54 22.03
CA PHE A 2 7.21 11.66 21.99
C PHE A 2 7.21 10.52 23.03
N TYR A 3 8.24 9.66 23.04
CA TYR A 3 8.31 8.53 23.99
C TYR A 3 8.33 8.97 25.47
N ARG A 4 9.00 10.08 25.80
CA ARG A 4 9.03 10.63 27.16
C ARG A 4 7.62 11.07 27.62
N THR A 5 6.82 11.60 26.69
CA THR A 5 5.42 11.97 26.94
C THR A 5 4.50 10.76 27.07
N LEU A 6 4.81 9.63 26.42
CA LEU A 6 4.05 8.39 26.62
C LEU A 6 4.36 7.77 27.99
N GLU A 7 5.62 7.77 28.38
CA GLU A 7 6.08 7.27 29.69
C GLU A 7 5.42 8.01 30.85
N SER A 8 5.21 9.33 30.74
CA SER A 8 4.54 10.11 31.79
C SER A 8 3.05 9.76 31.98
N ARG A 9 2.44 9.01 31.05
CA ARG A 9 1.02 8.59 31.13
C ARG A 9 0.82 7.26 31.87
N LYS A 10 1.90 6.52 32.14
CA LYS A 10 1.87 5.21 32.82
C LYS A 10 1.18 5.21 34.19
N PRO A 11 1.33 6.24 35.05
CA PRO A 11 0.68 6.25 36.36
C PRO A 11 -0.85 6.21 36.30
N GLY A 12 -1.46 6.79 35.26
CA GLY A 12 -2.92 6.80 35.06
C GLY A 12 -3.50 5.54 34.40
N LEU A 13 -2.67 4.53 34.13
CA LEU A 13 -3.02 3.35 33.33
C LEU A 13 -2.34 2.08 33.88
N GLU A 14 -2.19 1.98 35.20
CA GLU A 14 -1.61 0.81 35.88
C GLU A 14 -0.21 0.41 35.36
N GLY A 15 0.62 1.41 35.02
CA GLY A 15 1.96 1.18 34.48
C GLY A 15 2.03 0.96 32.97
N ARG A 16 0.89 0.94 32.26
CA ARG A 16 0.81 0.88 30.79
C ARG A 16 0.63 2.28 30.21
N TRP A 17 1.05 2.55 28.98
CA TRP A 17 0.90 3.89 28.38
C TRP A 17 -0.25 3.99 27.37
N PHE A 18 -0.79 2.85 26.91
CA PHE A 18 -1.77 2.76 25.83
C PHE A 18 -3.11 2.13 26.27
N GLN A 19 -3.09 0.87 26.66
CA GLN A 19 -4.29 0.08 27.02
C GLN A 19 -4.38 -0.21 28.52
N VAL A 20 -5.58 -0.39 29.05
CA VAL A 20 -5.78 -0.87 30.43
C VAL A 20 -5.58 -2.40 30.53
N LYS A 21 -5.67 -2.97 31.73
CA LYS A 21 -5.57 -4.42 31.92
C LYS A 21 -6.79 -5.12 31.32
N GLY A 22 -6.55 -6.20 30.54
CA GLY A 22 -7.61 -6.96 29.87
C GLY A 22 -8.20 -6.33 28.61
N GLU A 23 -7.81 -5.10 28.28
CA GLU A 23 -8.22 -4.40 27.06
C GLU A 23 -7.30 -4.75 25.88
N SER A 24 -7.88 -4.92 24.68
CA SER A 24 -7.12 -5.10 23.44
C SER A 24 -6.61 -3.76 22.88
N GLN A 25 -5.57 -3.78 22.05
CA GLN A 25 -5.07 -2.56 21.42
C GLN A 25 -6.11 -1.89 20.52
N ALA A 26 -6.96 -2.68 19.85
CA ALA A 26 -8.05 -2.18 19.02
C ALA A 26 -9.12 -1.44 19.86
N ASP A 27 -9.45 -1.97 21.03
CA ASP A 27 -10.41 -1.33 21.95
C ASP A 27 -9.82 -0.04 22.54
N ALA A 28 -8.54 -0.07 22.93
CA ALA A 28 -7.83 1.11 23.42
C ALA A 28 -7.74 2.22 22.35
N PHE A 29 -7.59 1.85 21.08
CA PHE A 29 -7.65 2.78 19.94
C PHE A 29 -9.03 3.43 19.84
N LEU A 30 -10.11 2.64 19.76
CA LEU A 30 -11.47 3.17 19.63
C LEU A 30 -11.91 4.03 20.83
N ARG A 31 -11.47 3.68 22.05
CA ARG A 31 -11.74 4.49 23.26
C ARG A 31 -11.07 5.85 23.22
N ARG A 32 -9.91 5.96 22.56
CA ARG A 32 -9.13 7.20 22.43
C ARG A 32 -9.46 7.98 21.16
N LEU A 33 -10.07 7.34 20.17
CA LEU A 33 -10.54 7.99 18.96
C LEU A 33 -11.62 9.00 19.34
N LYS A 34 -11.55 10.20 18.75
CA LYS A 34 -12.51 11.25 19.06
C LYS A 34 -13.91 10.83 18.64
N ALA A 35 -14.91 11.20 19.43
CA ALA A 35 -16.31 10.84 19.15
C ALA A 35 -16.84 11.49 17.86
N ASP A 36 -16.32 12.66 17.50
CA ASP A 36 -16.66 13.45 16.31
C ASP A 36 -15.75 13.17 15.10
N ASP A 37 -14.87 12.15 15.18
CA ASP A 37 -14.04 11.75 14.05
C ASP A 37 -14.90 11.19 12.91
N LEU A 38 -14.81 11.79 11.72
CA LEU A 38 -15.57 11.40 10.53
C LEU A 38 -15.36 9.92 10.15
N HIS A 39 -14.19 9.37 10.46
CA HIS A 39 -13.80 8.01 10.12
C HIS A 39 -14.07 7.00 11.25
N ARG A 40 -14.60 7.45 12.41
CA ARG A 40 -14.95 6.56 13.52
C ARG A 40 -15.81 5.35 13.12
N PRO A 41 -16.86 5.49 12.28
CA PRO A 41 -17.66 4.34 11.85
C PRO A 41 -16.84 3.28 11.09
N VAL A 42 -15.87 3.72 10.28
CA VAL A 42 -14.98 2.83 9.50
C VAL A 42 -14.11 2.00 10.46
N TYR A 43 -13.53 2.64 11.46
CA TYR A 43 -12.69 1.94 12.43
C TYR A 43 -13.50 0.99 13.33
N GLU A 44 -14.72 1.37 13.73
CA GLU A 44 -15.58 0.49 14.53
C GLU A 44 -15.96 -0.77 13.77
N GLU A 45 -16.31 -0.65 12.50
CA GLU A 45 -16.64 -1.78 11.64
C GLU A 45 -15.40 -2.66 11.37
N TYR A 46 -14.25 -2.06 11.09
CA TYR A 46 -12.99 -2.81 10.95
C TYR A 46 -12.65 -3.62 12.22
N VAL A 47 -12.79 -3.03 13.41
CA VAL A 47 -12.52 -3.72 14.67
C VAL A 47 -13.55 -4.83 14.94
N ALA A 48 -14.81 -4.62 14.57
CA ALA A 48 -15.84 -5.66 14.68
C ALA A 48 -15.51 -6.86 13.78
N GLU A 49 -15.17 -6.61 12.52
CA GLU A 49 -14.76 -7.64 11.56
C GLU A 49 -13.49 -8.36 12.02
N LEU A 50 -12.49 -7.63 12.52
CA LEU A 50 -11.25 -8.20 13.04
C LEU A 50 -11.55 -9.19 14.18
N LYS A 51 -12.42 -8.81 15.13
CA LYS A 51 -12.82 -9.68 16.25
C LYS A 51 -13.53 -10.93 15.77
N GLU A 52 -14.45 -10.80 14.81
CA GLU A 52 -15.17 -11.94 14.23
C GLU A 52 -14.21 -12.90 13.51
N ARG A 53 -13.32 -12.38 12.66
CA ARG A 53 -12.30 -13.19 11.96
C ARG A 53 -11.36 -13.89 12.93
N TRP A 54 -10.95 -13.21 14.01
CA TRP A 54 -10.08 -13.81 15.02
C TRP A 54 -10.78 -14.88 15.85
N ALA A 55 -12.08 -14.72 16.13
CA ALA A 55 -12.87 -15.75 16.80
C ALA A 55 -12.97 -17.03 15.95
N ASN A 56 -13.05 -16.88 14.63
CA ASN A 56 -13.14 -17.98 13.66
C ASN A 56 -11.79 -18.44 13.09
N ARG A 57 -10.67 -18.04 13.70
CA ARG A 57 -9.33 -18.36 13.19
C ARG A 57 -9.08 -19.87 13.19
N LYS A 58 -8.43 -20.36 12.14
CA LYS A 58 -7.94 -21.74 12.07
C LYS A 58 -6.52 -21.80 12.58
N GLU A 59 -6.26 -22.68 13.55
CA GLU A 59 -4.91 -23.00 13.97
C GLU A 59 -4.19 -23.81 12.87
N LEU A 60 -2.93 -23.47 12.61
CA LEU A 60 -2.11 -24.11 11.58
C LEU A 60 -1.08 -25.00 12.24
N SER A 61 -0.83 -26.16 11.65
CA SER A 61 0.28 -27.02 12.05
C SER A 61 1.62 -26.48 11.54
N GLU A 62 2.72 -26.83 12.20
CA GLU A 62 4.08 -26.40 11.81
C GLU A 62 4.43 -26.74 10.36
N ALA A 63 3.97 -27.91 9.88
CA ALA A 63 4.16 -28.34 8.49
C ALA A 63 3.43 -27.45 7.46
N GLU A 64 2.33 -26.79 7.85
CA GLU A 64 1.57 -25.89 6.98
C GLU A 64 2.11 -24.45 6.99
N VAL A 65 2.91 -24.07 7.98
CA VAL A 65 3.37 -22.68 8.18
C VAL A 65 4.28 -22.24 7.04
N MET A 66 5.36 -22.97 6.76
CA MET A 66 6.36 -22.55 5.75
C MET A 66 5.76 -22.45 4.35
N PRO A 67 4.98 -23.43 3.83
CA PRO A 67 4.32 -23.29 2.54
C PRO A 67 3.38 -22.08 2.47
N LYS A 68 2.60 -21.83 3.53
CA LYS A 68 1.70 -20.67 3.58
C LYS A 68 2.44 -19.35 3.65
N LEU A 69 3.56 -19.27 4.38
CA LEU A 69 4.38 -18.06 4.43
C LEU A 69 4.95 -17.71 3.06
N LEU A 70 5.45 -18.68 2.30
CA LEU A 70 5.98 -18.44 0.95
C LEU A 70 4.89 -17.99 -0.04
N ASP A 71 3.69 -18.58 0.04
CA ASP A 71 2.52 -18.14 -0.73
C ASP A 71 2.10 -16.71 -0.36
N VAL A 72 2.05 -16.39 0.94
CA VAL A 72 1.76 -15.03 1.43
C VAL A 72 2.82 -14.04 0.96
N GLU A 73 4.11 -14.39 1.00
CA GLU A 73 5.20 -13.53 0.53
C GLU A 73 5.07 -13.23 -0.97
N GLY A 74 4.72 -14.23 -1.78
CA GLY A 74 4.45 -14.06 -3.20
C GLY A 74 3.30 -13.09 -3.47
N LYS A 75 2.18 -13.25 -2.75
CA LYS A 75 1.02 -12.35 -2.84
C LYS A 75 1.34 -10.95 -2.35
N TYR A 76 2.03 -10.82 -1.23
CA TYR A 76 2.45 -9.55 -0.65
C TYR A 76 3.32 -8.74 -1.63
N ARG A 77 4.29 -9.39 -2.30
CA ARG A 77 5.10 -8.70 -3.31
C ARG A 77 4.25 -8.11 -4.43
N LYS A 78 3.24 -8.86 -4.88
CA LYS A 78 2.31 -8.37 -5.90
C LYS A 78 1.46 -7.22 -5.37
N GLU A 79 0.92 -7.34 -4.16
CA GLU A 79 0.15 -6.27 -3.51
C GLU A 79 0.97 -4.97 -3.34
N CYS A 80 2.28 -5.06 -3.08
CA CYS A 80 3.15 -3.87 -3.06
C CYS A 80 3.23 -3.17 -4.42
N ILE A 81 3.40 -3.93 -5.50
CA ILE A 81 3.46 -3.38 -6.87
C ILE A 81 2.12 -2.75 -7.25
N ASP A 82 1.03 -3.42 -6.91
CA ASP A 82 -0.34 -2.94 -7.13
C ASP A 82 -0.61 -1.67 -6.31
N PHE A 83 -0.10 -1.57 -5.08
CA PHE A 83 -0.21 -0.37 -4.24
C PHE A 83 0.59 0.80 -4.79
N ASP A 84 1.84 0.60 -5.22
CA ASP A 84 2.65 1.64 -5.85
C ASP A 84 1.97 2.17 -7.11
N THR A 85 1.41 1.27 -7.93
CA THR A 85 0.58 1.60 -9.09
C THR A 85 -0.63 2.45 -8.71
N LEU A 86 -1.34 2.09 -7.62
CA LEU A 86 -2.48 2.86 -7.13
C LEU A 86 -2.08 4.27 -6.70
N VAL A 87 -1.00 4.40 -5.92
CA VAL A 87 -0.51 5.69 -5.42
C VAL A 87 -0.12 6.60 -6.58
N MET A 88 0.61 6.09 -7.57
CA MET A 88 0.98 6.86 -8.76
C MET A 88 -0.23 7.27 -9.60
N SER A 89 -1.29 6.46 -9.60
CA SER A 89 -2.52 6.72 -10.37
C SER A 89 -3.46 7.72 -9.68
N MET A 90 -3.57 7.66 -8.35
CA MET A 90 -4.49 8.49 -7.57
C MET A 90 -3.90 9.84 -7.16
N ASN A 91 -2.57 9.98 -7.14
CA ASN A 91 -1.93 11.22 -6.75
C ASN A 91 -1.82 12.15 -7.97
N GLU A 92 -2.75 13.11 -8.08
CA GLU A 92 -2.79 14.08 -9.18
C GLU A 92 -1.51 14.91 -9.28
N GLU A 93 -0.83 15.22 -8.17
CA GLU A 93 0.44 15.97 -8.16
C GLU A 93 1.58 15.15 -8.77
N VAL A 94 1.71 13.87 -8.37
CA VAL A 94 2.70 12.95 -8.97
C VAL A 94 2.35 12.66 -10.43
N SER A 95 1.06 12.52 -10.75
CA SER A 95 0.58 12.33 -12.11
C SER A 95 0.86 13.56 -13.00
N SER A 96 0.73 14.78 -12.45
CA SER A 96 0.96 16.01 -13.20
C SER A 96 2.43 16.24 -13.50
N GLU A 97 3.34 15.97 -12.56
CA GLU A 97 4.78 16.08 -12.79
C GLU A 97 5.25 15.11 -13.90
N VAL A 98 4.73 13.87 -13.86
CA VAL A 98 5.03 12.86 -14.89
C VAL A 98 4.46 13.27 -16.25
N LYS A 99 3.23 13.80 -16.30
CA LYS A 99 2.61 14.29 -17.54
C LYS A 99 3.33 15.51 -18.13
N GLU A 100 3.82 16.42 -17.28
CA GLU A 100 4.58 17.60 -17.72
C GLU A 100 5.92 17.19 -18.35
N LYS A 101 6.55 16.14 -17.82
CA LYS A 101 7.81 15.59 -18.33
C LYS A 101 7.63 14.57 -19.46
N ALA A 102 6.43 14.07 -19.70
CA ALA A 102 6.14 13.09 -20.75
C ALA A 102 6.64 13.50 -22.15
N PRO A 103 6.48 14.77 -22.61
CA PRO A 103 6.98 15.19 -23.93
C PRO A 103 8.52 15.18 -24.02
N GLU A 104 9.21 15.48 -22.93
CA GLU A 104 10.67 15.42 -22.84
C GLU A 104 11.15 13.97 -22.95
N TYR A 105 10.48 13.05 -22.26
CA TYR A 105 10.76 11.61 -22.38
C TYR A 105 10.41 11.05 -23.76
N GLU A 106 9.29 11.46 -24.36
CA GLU A 106 8.91 11.07 -25.73
C GLU A 106 9.93 11.56 -26.77
N ALA A 107 10.47 12.76 -26.61
CA ALA A 107 11.54 13.27 -27.46
C ALA A 107 12.86 12.49 -27.27
N LEU A 108 13.25 12.23 -26.02
CA LEU A 108 14.39 11.37 -25.68
C LEU A 108 14.23 9.93 -26.18
N MET A 109 12.98 9.45 -26.30
CA MET A 109 12.65 8.15 -26.87
C MET A 109 12.78 8.14 -28.40
N ALA A 110 12.39 9.22 -29.07
CA ALA A 110 12.40 9.33 -30.52
C ALA A 110 13.82 9.46 -31.12
N ASP A 111 14.79 9.94 -30.32
CA ASP A 111 16.17 10.21 -30.75
C ASP A 111 17.19 9.18 -30.23
N ASP A 112 16.75 7.98 -29.82
CA ASP A 112 17.60 6.95 -29.18
C ASP A 112 18.37 7.42 -27.92
N GLY A 113 18.07 8.61 -27.40
CA GLY A 113 18.76 9.21 -26.25
C GLY A 113 18.63 8.35 -24.99
N LEU A 114 17.47 7.74 -24.78
CA LEU A 114 17.26 6.77 -23.69
C LEU A 114 18.10 5.50 -23.85
N THR A 115 18.32 5.01 -25.08
CA THR A 115 19.22 3.86 -25.32
C THR A 115 20.65 4.22 -24.94
N HIS A 116 21.12 5.42 -25.28
CA HIS A 116 22.45 5.88 -24.88
C HIS A 116 22.60 6.02 -23.36
N MET A 117 21.61 6.61 -22.69
CA MET A 117 21.63 6.78 -21.23
C MET A 117 21.49 5.46 -20.45
N MET A 118 20.84 4.45 -21.02
CA MET A 118 20.80 3.10 -20.44
C MET A 118 22.11 2.34 -20.69
N ALA A 119 22.74 2.53 -21.85
CA ALA A 119 23.99 1.87 -22.21
C ALA A 119 25.20 2.42 -21.45
N ASP A 120 25.23 3.72 -21.17
CA ASP A 120 26.30 4.36 -20.39
C ASP A 120 26.07 4.29 -18.87
N GLY A 121 24.90 3.79 -18.45
CA GLY A 121 24.53 3.62 -17.04
C GLY A 121 24.05 4.88 -16.34
N SER A 122 23.83 5.98 -17.06
CA SER A 122 23.26 7.22 -16.52
C SER A 122 21.82 7.01 -16.02
N ILE A 123 21.09 6.07 -16.63
CA ILE A 123 19.76 5.64 -16.20
C ILE A 123 19.74 4.11 -16.09
N VAL A 124 19.16 3.60 -15.00
CA VAL A 124 18.88 2.17 -14.83
C VAL A 124 17.38 2.02 -14.56
N ALA A 125 16.67 1.38 -15.50
CA ALA A 125 15.28 1.00 -15.29
C ALA A 125 15.24 -0.37 -14.59
N ILE A 126 14.43 -0.49 -13.54
CA ILE A 126 14.29 -1.72 -12.75
C ILE A 126 12.86 -2.23 -12.89
N ASP A 127 12.74 -3.50 -13.23
CA ASP A 127 11.45 -4.18 -13.31
C ASP A 127 10.86 -4.37 -11.90
N ALA A 128 9.64 -3.89 -11.68
CA ALA A 128 9.00 -3.92 -10.37
C ALA A 128 8.73 -5.35 -9.85
N GLU A 129 8.50 -6.31 -10.75
CA GLU A 129 8.17 -7.70 -10.41
C GLU A 129 9.42 -8.51 -10.06
N THR A 130 10.47 -8.38 -10.86
CA THR A 130 11.68 -9.20 -10.76
C THR A 130 12.81 -8.51 -10.00
N ARG A 131 12.71 -7.18 -9.77
CA ARG A 131 13.77 -6.32 -9.24
C ARG A 131 15.09 -6.39 -10.01
N GLN A 132 15.03 -6.84 -11.25
CA GLN A 132 16.17 -6.89 -12.16
C GLN A 132 16.16 -5.66 -13.07
N GLY A 133 17.34 -5.24 -13.51
CA GLY A 133 17.46 -4.17 -14.49
C GLY A 133 16.83 -4.60 -15.83
N LEU A 134 16.11 -3.69 -16.48
CA LEU A 134 15.64 -3.88 -17.84
C LEU A 134 16.83 -3.87 -18.80
N ALA A 135 16.80 -4.77 -19.78
CA ALA A 135 17.94 -5.00 -20.68
C ALA A 135 18.05 -3.94 -21.79
N ASN A 136 16.95 -3.28 -22.15
CA ASN A 136 16.91 -2.30 -23.25
C ASN A 136 15.70 -1.36 -23.18
N GLN A 137 15.73 -0.33 -24.03
CA GLN A 137 14.66 0.66 -24.18
C GLN A 137 13.33 0.03 -24.63
N GLN A 138 13.34 -1.04 -25.43
CA GLN A 138 12.09 -1.69 -25.86
C GLN A 138 11.33 -2.33 -24.70
N GLN A 139 12.03 -2.95 -23.75
CA GLN A 139 11.41 -3.50 -22.55
C GLN A 139 10.80 -2.41 -21.67
N LEU A 140 11.50 -1.28 -21.51
CA LEU A 140 10.97 -0.11 -20.80
C LEU A 140 9.68 0.41 -21.45
N PHE A 141 9.68 0.53 -22.78
CA PHE A 141 8.52 1.00 -23.54
C PHE A 141 7.29 0.11 -23.39
N SER A 142 7.49 -1.22 -23.46
CA SER A 142 6.40 -2.18 -23.25
C SER A 142 5.78 -1.98 -21.86
N ARG A 143 6.61 -1.88 -20.81
CA ARG A 143 6.14 -1.72 -19.42
C ARG A 143 5.41 -0.39 -19.21
N MET A 144 5.88 0.71 -19.80
CA MET A 144 5.19 2.02 -19.73
C MET A 144 3.83 1.98 -20.44
N THR A 145 3.76 1.36 -21.61
CA THR A 145 2.51 1.23 -22.37
C THR A 145 1.50 0.37 -21.64
N ASP A 146 1.94 -0.75 -21.06
CA ASP A 146 1.10 -1.64 -20.27
C ASP A 146 0.53 -0.93 -19.02
N PHE A 147 1.34 -0.10 -18.37
CA PHE A 147 0.91 0.72 -17.24
C PHE A 147 -0.16 1.74 -17.64
N GLU A 148 0.08 2.53 -18.69
CA GLU A 148 -0.87 3.54 -19.17
C GLU A 148 -2.19 2.91 -19.64
N ALA A 149 -2.15 1.75 -20.28
CA ALA A 149 -3.35 1.02 -20.68
C ALA A 149 -4.14 0.44 -19.49
N GLY A 150 -3.46 0.14 -18.38
CA GLY A 150 -4.02 -0.56 -17.22
C GLY A 150 -4.47 0.33 -16.06
N LYS A 151 -3.87 1.52 -15.89
CA LYS A 151 -3.99 2.32 -14.66
C LYS A 151 -5.40 2.82 -14.36
N ASP A 152 -6.14 3.26 -15.39
CA ASP A 152 -7.49 3.83 -15.20
C ASP A 152 -8.47 2.73 -14.82
N LYS A 153 -8.38 1.58 -15.52
CA LYS A 153 -9.16 0.38 -15.22
C LYS A 153 -8.83 -0.18 -13.83
N PHE A 154 -7.57 -0.13 -13.44
CA PHE A 154 -7.12 -0.56 -12.11
C PHE A 154 -7.71 0.33 -11.01
N THR A 155 -7.63 1.66 -11.19
CA THR A 155 -8.21 2.64 -10.27
C THR A 155 -9.73 2.49 -10.18
N GLU A 156 -10.40 2.30 -11.31
CA GLU A 156 -11.84 2.04 -11.34
C GLU A 156 -12.20 0.74 -10.61
N ASN A 157 -11.44 -0.34 -10.79
CA ASN A 157 -11.67 -1.59 -10.08
C ASN A 157 -11.49 -1.45 -8.57
N VAL A 158 -10.46 -0.72 -8.11
CA VAL A 158 -10.25 -0.46 -6.68
C VAL A 158 -11.40 0.37 -6.12
N ASN A 159 -11.80 1.44 -6.80
CA ASN A 159 -12.94 2.28 -6.37
C ASN A 159 -14.28 1.53 -6.40
N ASN A 160 -14.45 0.59 -7.32
CA ASN A 160 -15.65 -0.24 -7.43
C ASN A 160 -15.63 -1.44 -6.48
N THR A 161 -14.49 -1.76 -5.86
CA THR A 161 -14.39 -2.78 -4.81
C THR A 161 -15.02 -2.22 -3.54
N LYS A 162 -16.35 -2.25 -3.50
CA LYS A 162 -17.12 -1.89 -2.31
C LYS A 162 -16.74 -2.82 -1.17
N THR A 163 -16.14 -2.24 -0.14
CA THR A 163 -16.06 -2.91 1.16
C THR A 163 -17.35 -2.65 1.92
N GLY A 164 -17.69 -3.46 2.93
CA GLY A 164 -18.85 -3.22 3.81
C GLY A 164 -18.86 -1.79 4.38
N LEU A 165 -17.66 -1.20 4.51
CA LEU A 165 -17.36 0.14 5.00
C LEU A 165 -17.88 1.26 4.08
N ASP A 166 -18.02 1.01 2.77
CA ASP A 166 -18.49 2.01 1.80
C ASP A 166 -20.02 2.16 1.79
N SER A 167 -20.74 1.16 2.31
CA SER A 167 -22.20 1.07 2.21
C SER A 167 -22.97 2.01 3.16
N LYS A 168 -22.26 2.71 4.06
CA LYS A 168 -22.87 3.58 5.10
C LYS A 168 -22.63 5.08 4.88
N ARG A 169 -22.03 5.49 3.77
CA ARG A 169 -22.11 6.90 3.35
C ARG A 169 -23.47 7.12 2.68
N HIS A 170 -24.52 7.32 3.47
CA HIS A 170 -25.70 8.15 3.16
C HIS A 170 -26.55 8.34 4.40
#